data_AF-T1DB33-F1
#
_entry.id   AF-T1DB33-F1
#
_cell.length_a   1.000
_cell.length_b   1.000
_cell.length_c   1.000
_cell.angle_alpha   90.00
_cell.angle_beta   90.00
_cell.angle_gamma   90.00
#
_symmetry.space_group_name_H-M   'P 1'
#
loop_
_entity.id
_entity.type
_entity.pdbx_description
1 polymer ?
#
loop_
_entity_poly.entity_id
_entity_poly.type
_entity_poly.pdbx_seq_one_letter_code
_entity_poly.pdbx_strand_id
1 'polypeptide(L)'
;MTYDEINEFKVLVESSQDPSSVSISRFLAEHYPFRTGRIPGILSTGRYVLYRSEEKHLHMNNLDETLSKLGIAPTTIIFLSKHSSQAKIKSLTVHAMGEHWGSNT
;
A
#
# COMPACT_ATOMS: atom_id res chain seq x y z
N MET A 1 0.24 -0.63 -34.05
CA MET A 1 0.82 -0.09 -32.81
C MET A 1 -0.19 0.92 -32.31
N THR A 2 -1.08 0.53 -31.40
CA THR A 2 -2.31 1.30 -31.12
C THR A 2 -2.70 1.13 -29.66
N TYR A 3 -2.75 2.27 -28.96
CA TYR A 3 -3.09 2.49 -27.56
C TYR A 3 -2.25 1.72 -26.55
N ASP A 4 -1.30 2.46 -25.98
CA ASP A 4 -0.52 2.13 -24.80
C ASP A 4 -1.29 1.20 -23.86
N GLU A 5 -0.75 0.01 -23.62
CA GLU A 5 -1.11 -0.79 -22.45
C GLU A 5 -0.77 0.07 -21.24
N ILE A 6 -1.74 0.87 -20.78
CA ILE A 6 -1.71 1.48 -19.46
C ILE A 6 -1.65 0.28 -18.53
N ASN A 7 -0.43 -0.09 -18.14
CA ASN A 7 -0.22 -1.14 -17.17
C ASN A 7 -0.84 -0.60 -15.87
N GLU A 8 -2.09 -0.97 -15.61
CA GLU A 8 -2.84 -0.51 -14.45
C GLU A 8 -2.20 -1.10 -13.19
N PHE A 9 -1.31 -0.33 -12.57
CA PHE A 9 -0.60 -0.79 -11.39
C PHE A 9 -1.45 -0.66 -10.14
N LYS A 10 -1.56 -1.75 -9.39
CA LYS A 10 -2.13 -1.77 -8.04
C LYS A 10 -1.00 -1.72 -7.04
N VAL A 11 -0.97 -0.68 -6.21
CA VAL A 11 0.07 -0.48 -5.22
C VAL A 11 -0.41 -0.99 -3.87
N LEU A 12 0.33 -1.94 -3.31
CA LEU A 12 0.22 -2.42 -1.95
C LEU A 12 1.19 -1.60 -1.10
N VAL A 13 0.68 -0.94 -0.07
CA VAL A 13 1.46 -0.02 0.77
C VAL A 13 1.74 -0.71 2.10
N GLU A 14 3.02 -0.84 2.42
CA GLU A 14 3.50 -1.27 3.72
C GLU A 14 4.08 -0.09 4.52
N SER A 15 3.75 -0.03 5.80
CA SER A 15 4.37 0.84 6.80
C SER A 15 5.18 -0.02 7.77
N SER A 16 6.47 0.27 7.93
CA SER A 16 7.35 -0.41 8.91
C SER A 16 6.88 -0.22 10.36
N GLN A 17 6.10 0.85 10.62
CA GLN A 17 5.51 1.14 11.94
C GLN A 17 4.24 0.36 12.26
N ASP A 18 3.78 -0.51 11.36
CA ASP A 18 2.59 -1.36 11.56
C ASP A 18 3.00 -2.85 11.47
N PRO A 19 3.06 -3.58 12.60
CA PRO A 19 3.46 -4.99 12.60
C PRO A 19 2.59 -5.90 11.72
N SER A 20 1.28 -5.61 11.61
CA SER A 20 0.41 -6.38 10.72
C SER A 20 0.73 -6.08 9.26
N SER A 21 1.00 -4.81 8.94
CA SER A 21 1.47 -4.39 7.62
C SER A 21 2.73 -5.16 7.21
N VAL A 22 3.76 -5.16 8.05
CA VAL A 22 5.03 -5.86 7.81
C VAL A 22 4.82 -7.36 7.64
N SER A 23 3.99 -7.97 8.50
CA SER A 23 3.70 -9.41 8.40
C SER A 23 3.00 -9.76 7.10
N ILE A 24 2.04 -8.96 6.65
CA ILE A 24 1.31 -9.20 5.39
C ILE A 24 2.25 -8.98 4.20
N SER A 25 3.05 -7.90 4.19
CA SER A 25 3.98 -7.59 3.10
C SER A 25 5.04 -8.69 2.94
N ARG A 26 5.54 -9.22 4.05
CA ARG A 26 6.48 -10.34 4.08
C ARG A 26 5.85 -11.61 3.53
N PHE A 27 4.65 -11.98 4.00
CA PHE A 27 3.93 -13.14 3.49
C PHE A 27 3.72 -13.05 1.96
N LEU A 28 3.34 -11.87 1.46
CA LEU A 28 3.17 -11.64 0.02
C LEU A 28 4.49 -11.82 -0.75
N ALA A 29 5.59 -11.26 -0.24
CA ALA A 29 6.90 -11.37 -0.88
C ALA A 29 7.47 -12.80 -0.85
N GLU A 30 7.13 -13.60 0.16
CA GLU A 30 7.59 -14.99 0.31
C GLU A 30 6.78 -15.97 -0.57
N HIS A 31 5.49 -15.70 -0.79
CA HIS A 31 4.57 -16.63 -1.46
C HIS A 31 4.23 -16.27 -2.91
N TYR A 32 4.52 -15.05 -3.35
CA TYR A 32 4.29 -14.59 -4.72
C TYR A 32 5.59 -14.11 -5.36
N PRO A 33 5.71 -14.14 -6.70
CA PRO A 33 6.97 -13.88 -7.39
C PRO A 33 7.27 -12.37 -7.49
N PHE A 34 7.35 -11.69 -6.35
CA PHE A 34 7.79 -10.31 -6.23
C PHE A 34 9.29 -10.23 -6.51
N ARG A 35 9.67 -9.29 -7.37
CA ARG A 35 11.07 -9.00 -7.70
C ARG A 35 11.41 -7.60 -7.23
N THR A 36 12.60 -7.44 -6.66
CA THR A 36 13.14 -6.14 -6.28
C THR A 36 13.23 -5.25 -7.52
N GLY A 37 12.63 -4.05 -7.43
CA GLY A 37 12.76 -3.02 -8.44
C GLY A 37 14.12 -2.31 -8.37
N ARG A 38 14.32 -1.33 -9.26
CA ARG A 38 15.53 -0.47 -9.22
C ARG A 38 15.54 0.48 -8.02
N ILE A 39 14.38 0.77 -7.46
CA ILE A 39 14.20 1.69 -6.34
C ILE A 39 14.14 0.86 -5.05
N PRO A 40 14.99 1.17 -4.04
CA PRO A 40 14.92 0.53 -2.73
C PRO A 40 13.52 0.60 -2.13
N GLY A 41 13.07 -0.48 -1.50
CA GLY A 41 11.73 -0.54 -0.90
C GLY A 41 10.59 -0.81 -1.89
N ILE A 42 10.89 -0.96 -3.19
CA ILE A 42 9.88 -1.29 -4.21
C ILE A 42 10.10 -2.69 -4.74
N LEU A 43 9.05 -3.52 -4.67
CA LEU A 43 9.00 -4.82 -5.31
C LEU A 43 7.83 -4.85 -6.30
N SER A 44 7.92 -5.66 -7.35
CA SER A 44 6.86 -5.77 -8.36
C SER A 44 6.61 -7.21 -8.80
N THR A 45 5.36 -7.51 -9.16
CA THR A 45 4.96 -8.77 -9.78
C THR A 45 3.74 -8.56 -10.66
N GLY A 46 3.90 -8.78 -11.97
CA GLY A 46 2.86 -8.43 -12.95
C GLY A 46 2.39 -6.98 -12.79
N ARG A 47 1.10 -6.80 -12.52
CA ARG A 47 0.46 -5.49 -12.29
C ARG A 47 0.49 -4.99 -10.84
N TYR A 48 1.14 -5.72 -9.93
CA TYR A 48 1.18 -5.36 -8.51
C TYR A 48 2.55 -4.79 -8.15
N VAL A 49 2.52 -3.71 -7.38
CA VAL A 49 3.70 -3.09 -6.81
C VAL A 49 3.56 -3.12 -5.30
N LEU A 50 4.57 -3.62 -4.59
CA LEU A 50 4.67 -3.52 -3.13
C LEU A 50 5.62 -2.36 -2.82
N TYR A 51 5.09 -1.31 -2.21
CA TYR A 51 5.81 -0.13 -1.76
C TYR A 51 5.98 -0.18 -0.25
N ARG A 52 7.23 -0.23 0.22
CA ARG A 52 7.58 -0.22 1.65
C ARG A 52 8.00 1.17 2.08
N SER A 53 7.39 1.67 3.14
CA SER A 53 7.65 2.99 3.71
C SER A 53 7.98 2.89 5.20
N GLU A 54 8.81 3.82 5.67
CA GLU A 54 9.12 4.00 7.09
C GLU A 54 8.10 4.90 7.82
N GLU A 55 7.17 5.50 7.06
CA GLU A 55 6.13 6.36 7.59
C GLU A 55 4.89 5.58 8.03
N LYS A 56 4.12 6.14 8.97
CA LYS A 56 2.79 5.61 9.30
C LYS A 56 1.83 5.90 8.16
N HIS A 57 0.98 4.92 7.80
CA HIS A 57 -0.05 5.07 6.74
C HIS A 57 -0.89 6.34 6.86
N LEU A 58 -1.32 6.68 8.08
CA LEU A 58 -2.16 7.86 8.34
C LEU A 58 -1.45 9.20 8.04
N HIS A 59 -0.14 9.23 7.90
CA HIS A 59 0.64 10.45 7.63
C HIS A 59 1.12 10.53 6.18
N MET A 60 0.86 9.52 5.35
CA MET A 60 1.27 9.47 3.95
C MET A 60 0.36 10.33 3.05
N ASN A 61 0.36 11.64 3.30
CA ASN A 61 -0.37 12.60 2.48
C ASN A 61 0.25 12.65 1.07
N ASN A 62 -0.59 12.79 0.04
CA ASN A 62 -0.17 12.87 -1.36
C ASN A 62 0.71 11.68 -1.81
N LEU A 63 0.37 10.47 -1.34
CA LEU A 63 1.11 9.25 -1.67
C LEU A 63 1.12 8.96 -3.18
N ASP A 64 0.03 9.28 -3.87
CA ASP A 64 -0.08 9.22 -5.33
C ASP A 64 0.96 10.09 -6.06
N GLU A 65 1.20 11.32 -5.59
CA GLU A 65 2.26 12.17 -6.12
C GLU A 65 3.64 11.60 -5.84
N THR A 66 3.84 11.04 -4.65
CA THR A 66 5.10 10.40 -4.25
C THR A 66 5.39 9.21 -5.14
N LEU A 67 4.40 8.35 -5.38
CA LEU A 67 4.50 7.21 -6.30
C LEU A 67 4.76 7.67 -7.74
N SER A 68 4.12 8.75 -8.18
CA SER A 68 4.32 9.32 -9.52
C SER A 68 5.76 9.80 -9.74
N LYS A 69 6.37 10.44 -8.74
CA LYS A 69 7.80 10.84 -8.77
C LYS A 69 8.75 9.64 -8.86
N LEU A 70 8.30 8.46 -8.42
CA LEU A 70 9.01 7.18 -8.53
C LEU A 70 8.71 6.45 -9.85
N GLY A 71 7.95 7.08 -10.75
CA GLY A 71 7.56 6.50 -12.04
C GLY A 71 6.42 5.47 -11.94
N ILE A 72 5.68 5.47 -10.83
CA ILE A 72 4.55 4.56 -10.59
C ILE A 72 3.26 5.36 -10.64
N ALA A 73 2.41 5.07 -11.61
CA ALA A 73 1.07 5.63 -11.71
C ALA A 73 0.02 4.60 -11.23
N PRO A 74 -0.37 4.63 -9.94
CA PRO A 74 -1.31 3.65 -9.41
C PRO A 74 -2.74 3.89 -9.92
N THR A 75 -3.45 2.83 -10.31
CA THR A 75 -4.92 2.87 -10.46
C THR A 75 -5.63 2.54 -9.16
N THR A 76 -4.94 1.91 -8.22
CA THR A 76 -5.48 1.56 -6.90
C THR A 76 -4.35 1.54 -5.87
N ILE A 77 -4.60 2.13 -4.70
CA ILE A 77 -3.72 2.06 -3.54
C ILE A 77 -4.41 1.22 -2.46
N ILE A 78 -3.70 0.22 -1.95
CA ILE A 78 -4.19 -0.74 -0.95
C ILE A 78 -3.26 -0.67 0.25
N PHE A 79 -3.74 -0.07 1.34
CA PHE A 79 -3.00 -0.02 2.59
C PHE A 79 -3.09 -1.37 3.32
N LEU A 80 -1.94 -1.97 3.61
CA LEU A 80 -1.84 -3.14 4.47
C LEU A 80 -1.77 -2.63 5.90
N SER A 81 -2.83 -2.72 6.69
CA SER A 81 -2.82 -2.12 8.03
C SER A 81 -3.55 -2.94 9.07
N LYS A 82 -3.12 -2.80 10.32
CA LYS A 82 -3.84 -3.28 11.49
C LYS A 82 -5.10 -2.44 11.73
N HIS A 83 -6.17 -3.11 12.11
CA HIS A 83 -7.29 -2.46 12.79
C HIS A 83 -7.12 -2.64 14.31
N SER A 84 -7.22 -1.55 15.07
CA SER A 84 -7.13 -1.58 16.54
C SER A 84 -8.44 -1.09 17.14
N SER A 85 -9.11 -1.96 17.91
CA SER A 85 -10.37 -1.66 18.59
C SER A 85 -10.34 -2.12 20.05
N GLN A 86 -10.95 -1.34 20.93
CA GLN A 86 -11.09 -1.69 22.36
C GLN A 86 -11.92 -2.96 22.58
N ALA A 87 -12.80 -3.31 21.63
CA ALA A 87 -13.64 -4.50 21.71
C ALA A 87 -12.86 -5.82 21.63
N LYS A 88 -11.55 -5.79 21.30
CA LYS A 88 -10.64 -6.95 21.19
C LYS A 88 -11.17 -8.09 20.31
N ILE A 89 -12.01 -7.77 19.32
CA ILE A 89 -12.56 -8.73 18.37
C ILE A 89 -11.48 -9.10 17.35
N LYS A 90 -11.29 -10.39 17.10
CA LYS A 90 -10.44 -10.87 15.99
C LYS A 90 -11.22 -10.70 14.69
N SER A 91 -10.72 -9.83 13.80
CA SER A 91 -11.40 -9.49 12.55
C SER A 91 -10.41 -9.27 11.41
N LEU A 92 -10.86 -9.54 10.19
CA LEU A 92 -10.27 -9.05 8.95
C LEU A 92 -11.24 -8.03 8.35
N THR A 93 -10.78 -6.82 8.11
CA THR A 93 -11.63 -5.69 7.73
C THR A 93 -11.12 -5.00 6.47
N VAL A 94 -12.02 -4.39 5.72
CA VAL A 94 -11.72 -3.48 4.61
C VAL A 94 -12.55 -2.22 4.76
N HIS A 95 -11.94 -1.06 4.53
CA HIS A 95 -12.65 0.22 4.46
C HIS A 95 -11.88 1.16 3.52
N ALA A 96 -12.59 2.10 2.91
CA ALA A 96 -11.94 3.23 2.25
C ALA A 96 -11.39 4.19 3.32
N MET A 97 -10.32 4.91 2.99
CA MET A 97 -9.97 6.11 3.75
C MET A 97 -10.94 7.23 3.34
N GLY A 98 -11.31 8.09 4.28
CA GLY A 98 -12.15 9.24 4.01
C GLY A 98 -11.87 10.33 5.03
N GLU A 99 -12.00 11.58 4.60
CA GLU A 99 -11.96 12.70 5.52
C GLU A 99 -13.21 12.72 6.39
N HIS A 100 -12.97 12.99 7.65
CA HIS A 100 -13.86 13.11 8.79
C HIS A 100 -15.31 13.52 8.44
N TRP A 101 -16.26 12.62 8.69
CA TRP A 101 -17.70 12.93 8.61
C TRP A 101 -18.20 13.84 9.75
N GLY A 102 -17.29 14.44 10.54
CA GLY A 102 -17.49 15.25 11.75
C GLY A 102 -16.20 15.96 12.21
N SER A 103 -16.18 16.66 13.36
CA SER A 103 -15.09 17.59 13.73
C SER A 103 -13.83 16.93 14.31
N ASN A 104 -12.66 17.38 13.83
CA ASN A 104 -11.38 17.32 14.52
C ASN A 104 -11.44 18.22 15.77
N THR A 105 -11.55 17.63 16.95
CA THR A 105 -11.27 18.30 18.23
C THR A 105 -10.20 17.55 18.96
#